data_AF-A0A5S9IMG6-F1
#
_entry.id   AF-A0A5S9IMG6-F1
#
_cell.length_a   1.000
_cell.length_b   1.000
_cell.length_c   1.000
_cell.angle_alpha   90.00
_cell.angle_beta   90.00
_cell.angle_gamma   90.00
#
_symmetry.space_group_name_H-M   'P 1'
#
loop_
_entity.id
_entity.type
_entity.pdbx_description
1 polymer ?
#
loop_
_entity_poly.entity_id
_entity_poly.type
_entity_poly.pdbx_seq_one_letter_code
_entity_poly.pdbx_strand_id
1 'polypeptide(L)'
;MFNIDFSTLNWLAIAASVVAGQIISTIWFVAIVGNPWAREYGVSDKKQHAKEIPGYTYAVGLVCTIVLVLSIAILQQVLKVDTLGGAISSGLFVAIGFAASTSLPGNAFLKRWSAFLMMIGSQTAMILGISIILALWK
;
A
#
# COMPACT_ATOMS: atom_id res chain seq x y z
N MET A 1 28.07 2.64 -9.05
CA MET A 1 27.21 3.68 -8.43
C MET A 1 25.75 3.29 -8.66
N PHE A 2 24.89 3.40 -7.66
CA PHE A 2 23.45 3.19 -7.81
C PHE A 2 22.90 4.36 -8.64
N ASN A 3 22.62 4.13 -9.93
CA ASN A 3 22.08 5.16 -10.82
C ASN A 3 20.60 4.86 -11.07
N ILE A 4 19.72 5.77 -10.65
CA ILE A 4 18.28 5.67 -10.86
C ILE A 4 17.96 6.45 -12.13
N ASP A 5 17.50 5.75 -13.16
CA ASP A 5 17.07 6.37 -14.41
C ASP A 5 15.54 6.47 -14.46
N PHE A 6 15.04 7.68 -14.24
CA PHE A 6 13.61 7.98 -14.30
C PHE A 6 13.07 8.08 -15.74
N SER A 7 13.94 8.21 -16.75
CA SER A 7 13.52 8.37 -18.14
C SER A 7 12.99 7.06 -18.75
N THR A 8 13.38 5.92 -18.19
CA THR A 8 12.96 4.58 -18.62
C THR A 8 11.77 4.03 -17.85
N LEU A 9 11.18 4.80 -16.93
CA LEU A 9 9.98 4.40 -16.20
C LEU A 9 8.72 4.63 -17.04
N ASN A 10 7.79 3.66 -17.03
CA ASN A 10 6.47 3.83 -17.62
C ASN A 10 5.57 4.68 -16.69
N TRP A 11 5.48 5.98 -17.01
CA TRP A 11 4.69 6.94 -16.23
C TRP A 11 3.18 6.68 -16.26
N LEU A 12 2.65 6.06 -17.32
CA LEU A 12 1.25 5.65 -17.36
C LEU A 12 1.00 4.49 -16.39
N ALA A 13 1.91 3.52 -16.33
CA ALA A 13 1.83 2.42 -15.36
C ALA A 13 1.92 2.93 -13.92
N ILE A 14 2.78 3.92 -13.67
CA ILE A 14 2.90 4.59 -12.37
C ILE A 14 1.57 5.27 -12.00
N ALA A 15 1.00 6.08 -12.89
CA ALA A 15 -0.27 6.76 -12.63
C ALA A 15 -1.41 5.75 -12.38
N ALA A 16 -1.51 4.70 -13.20
CA ALA A 16 -2.48 3.62 -13.02
C ALA A 16 -2.31 2.90 -11.67
N SER A 17 -1.07 2.62 -11.27
CA SER A 17 -0.75 2.01 -9.97
C SER A 17 -1.11 2.89 -8.79
N VAL A 18 -0.95 4.22 -8.88
CA VAL A 18 -1.39 5.16 -7.83
C VAL A 18 -2.91 5.09 -7.67
N VAL A 19 -3.65 5.17 -8.78
CA VAL A 19 -5.12 5.07 -8.77
C VAL A 19 -5.57 3.72 -8.22
N ALA A 20 -4.98 2.62 -8.70
CA ALA A 20 -5.29 1.28 -8.22
C ALA A 20 -4.99 1.12 -6.72
N GLY A 21 -3.88 1.65 -6.23
CA GLY A 21 -3.53 1.59 -4.81
C GLY A 21 -4.53 2.33 -3.92
N GLN A 22 -5.02 3.50 -4.37
CA GLN A 22 -6.08 4.24 -3.68
C GLN A 22 -7.40 3.47 -3.68
N ILE A 23 -7.79 2.87 -4.81
CA ILE A 23 -9.00 2.05 -4.94
C ILE A 23 -8.92 0.84 -4.01
N ILE A 24 -7.81 0.09 -4.03
CA ILE A 24 -7.61 -1.10 -3.19
C ILE A 24 -7.72 -0.72 -1.71
N SER A 25 -7.02 0.33 -1.27
CA SER A 25 -7.07 0.79 0.12
C SER A 25 -8.47 1.24 0.52
N THR A 26 -9.16 1.97 -0.36
CA THR A 26 -10.54 2.44 -0.12
C THR A 26 -11.49 1.26 0.02
N ILE A 27 -11.45 0.30 -0.91
CA ILE A 27 -12.29 -0.90 -0.86
C ILE A 27 -12.03 -1.67 0.43
N TRP A 28 -10.77 -1.81 0.82
CA TRP A 28 -10.40 -2.52 2.04
C TRP A 28 -11.06 -1.91 3.28
N PHE A 29 -10.88 -0.60 3.49
CA PHE A 29 -11.36 0.08 4.69
C PHE A 29 -12.82 0.56 4.63
N VAL A 30 -13.47 0.53 3.48
CA VAL A 30 -14.89 0.90 3.35
C VAL A 30 -15.78 -0.33 3.24
N ALA A 31 -15.39 -1.34 2.46
CA ALA A 31 -16.22 -2.49 2.14
C ALA A 31 -15.84 -3.74 2.95
N ILE A 32 -14.55 -4.06 3.07
CA ILE A 32 -14.10 -5.34 3.63
C ILE A 32 -14.06 -5.27 5.16
N VAL A 33 -13.30 -4.33 5.73
CA VAL A 33 -13.06 -4.25 7.19
C VAL A 33 -13.53 -2.94 7.81
N GLY A 34 -14.42 -2.19 7.15
CA GLY A 34 -14.73 -0.82 7.59
C GLY A 34 -15.30 -0.69 9.00
N ASN A 35 -16.28 -1.51 9.39
CA ASN A 35 -16.82 -1.47 10.76
C ASN A 35 -15.81 -1.98 11.81
N PRO A 36 -15.11 -3.11 11.59
CA PRO A 36 -13.98 -3.51 12.44
C PRO A 36 -12.92 -2.42 12.62
N TRP A 37 -12.53 -1.76 11.54
CA TRP A 37 -11.56 -0.66 11.56
C TRP A 37 -12.07 0.53 12.38
N ALA A 38 -13.33 0.93 12.18
CA ALA A 38 -13.97 2.00 12.96
C ALA A 38 -13.92 1.73 14.48
N ARG A 39 -14.15 0.48 14.89
CA ARG A 39 -14.10 0.07 16.31
C ARG A 39 -12.70 0.21 16.93
N GLU A 40 -11.64 0.05 16.14
CA GLU A 40 -10.27 0.31 16.60
C GLU A 40 -10.00 1.79 16.94
N TYR A 41 -10.90 2.69 16.51
CA TYR A 41 -10.90 4.12 16.85
C TYR A 41 -11.96 4.47 17.89
N GLY A 42 -12.62 3.47 18.49
CA GLY A 42 -13.62 3.68 19.54
C GLY A 42 -14.99 4.15 19.04
N VAL A 43 -15.24 4.11 17.72
CA VAL A 43 -16.51 4.52 17.13
C VAL A 43 -17.32 3.32 16.61
N SER A 44 -18.64 3.48 16.55
CA SER A 44 -19.59 2.38 16.35
C SER A 44 -19.65 1.89 14.90
N ASP A 45 -19.47 2.78 13.92
CA ASP A 45 -19.56 2.46 12.50
C ASP A 45 -18.62 3.29 11.61
N LYS A 46 -18.42 2.79 10.38
CA LYS A 46 -17.54 3.40 9.37
C LYS A 46 -17.98 4.78 8.87
N LYS A 47 -19.26 5.13 8.95
CA LYS A 47 -19.75 6.45 8.53
C LYS A 47 -19.37 7.51 9.57
N GLN A 48 -19.49 7.19 10.86
CA GLN A 48 -19.01 8.07 11.91
C GLN A 48 -17.49 8.25 11.80
N HIS A 49 -16.74 7.15 11.67
CA HIS A 49 -15.28 7.20 11.50
C HIS A 49 -14.88 8.14 10.35
N ALA A 50 -15.45 7.97 9.16
CA ALA A 50 -15.11 8.79 7.99
C ALA A 50 -15.39 10.30 8.18
N LYS A 51 -16.35 10.68 9.03
CA LYS A 51 -16.63 12.09 9.34
C LYS A 51 -15.62 12.70 10.31
N GLU A 52 -15.06 11.89 11.20
CA GLU A 52 -14.11 12.34 12.23
C GLU A 52 -12.67 12.41 11.70
N ILE A 53 -12.37 11.70 10.60
CA ILE A 53 -11.06 11.76 9.97
C ILE A 53 -10.86 13.11 9.26
N PRO A 54 -9.80 13.87 9.60
CA PRO A 54 -9.50 15.11 8.91
C PRO A 54 -9.19 14.88 7.42
N GLY A 55 -9.74 15.72 6.55
CA GLY A 55 -9.61 15.57 5.09
C GLY A 55 -8.16 15.55 4.58
N TYR A 56 -7.23 16.21 5.28
CA TYR A 56 -5.81 16.21 4.90
C TYR A 56 -5.15 14.84 5.00
N THR A 57 -5.70 13.92 5.79
CA THR A 57 -5.14 12.57 5.94
C THR A 57 -5.22 11.77 4.63
N TYR A 58 -6.25 12.00 3.81
CA TYR A 58 -6.36 11.41 2.47
C TYR A 58 -5.29 11.94 1.52
N ALA A 59 -4.93 13.24 1.63
CA ALA A 59 -3.83 13.81 0.86
C ALA A 59 -2.48 13.22 1.28
N VAL A 60 -2.26 13.03 2.59
CA VAL A 60 -1.07 12.32 3.11
C VAL A 60 -1.01 10.89 2.54
N GLY A 61 -2.14 10.18 2.59
CA GLY A 61 -2.25 8.82 2.02
C GLY A 61 -1.89 8.78 0.54
N LEU A 62 -2.41 9.71 -0.26
CA LEU A 62 -2.09 9.81 -1.69
C LEU A 62 -0.60 10.05 -1.94
N VAL A 63 0.02 11.00 -1.23
CA VAL A 63 1.45 11.29 -1.35
C VAL A 63 2.28 10.05 -0.98
N CYS A 64 1.94 9.37 0.12
CA CYS A 64 2.60 8.13 0.51
C CYS A 64 2.45 7.02 -0.54
N THR A 65 1.27 6.89 -1.17
CA THR A 65 1.08 5.93 -2.27
C THR A 65 1.93 6.29 -3.49
N ILE A 66 2.04 7.55 -3.87
CA ILE A 66 2.92 7.98 -4.98
C ILE A 66 4.37 7.57 -4.72
N VAL A 67 4.88 7.87 -3.51
CA VAL A 67 6.25 7.49 -3.11
C VAL A 67 6.44 5.98 -3.13
N LEU A 68 5.46 5.22 -2.62
CA LEU A 68 5.50 3.76 -2.63
C LEU A 68 5.52 3.19 -4.06
N VAL A 69 4.66 3.69 -4.95
CA VAL A 69 4.61 3.25 -6.36
C VAL A 69 5.95 3.51 -7.06
N LEU A 70 6.52 4.71 -6.91
CA LEU A 70 7.83 5.04 -7.48
C LEU A 70 8.92 4.12 -6.93
N SER A 71 8.90 3.85 -5.62
CA SER A 71 9.87 2.95 -4.97
C SER A 71 9.78 1.53 -5.54
N ILE A 72 8.59 0.99 -5.72
CA ILE A 72 8.38 -0.35 -6.30
C ILE A 72 8.79 -0.37 -7.78
N ALA A 73 8.47 0.67 -8.55
CA ALA A 73 8.85 0.77 -9.96
C ALA A 73 10.38 0.75 -10.13
N ILE A 74 11.09 1.56 -9.33
CA ILE A 74 12.57 1.59 -9.31
C ILE A 74 13.13 0.23 -8.85
N LEU A 75 12.57 -0.34 -7.78
CA LEU A 75 13.01 -1.65 -7.27
C LEU A 75 12.88 -2.73 -8.36
N GLN A 76 11.74 -2.80 -9.04
CA GLN A 76 11.51 -3.77 -10.12
C GLN A 76 12.36 -3.50 -11.36
N GLN A 77 12.72 -2.24 -11.64
CA GLN A 77 13.64 -1.89 -12.71
C GLN A 77 15.05 -2.40 -12.38
N VAL A 78 15.55 -2.10 -11.19
CA VAL A 78 16.89 -2.53 -10.72
C VAL A 78 17.01 -4.06 -10.64
N LEU A 79 15.97 -4.73 -10.13
CA LEU A 79 15.92 -6.18 -10.04
C LEU A 79 15.52 -6.87 -11.35
N LYS A 80 15.27 -6.10 -12.42
CA LYS A 80 14.84 -6.60 -13.74
C LYS A 80 13.64 -7.57 -13.64
N VAL A 81 12.66 -7.24 -12.82
CA VAL A 81 11.45 -8.05 -12.64
C VAL A 81 10.60 -8.00 -13.91
N ASP A 82 10.55 -9.09 -14.67
CA ASP A 82 9.90 -9.18 -15.98
C ASP A 82 8.80 -10.26 -16.04
N THR A 83 8.57 -10.96 -14.94
CA THR A 83 7.56 -12.02 -14.82
C THR A 83 6.55 -11.72 -13.73
N LEU A 84 5.34 -12.28 -13.88
CA LEU A 84 4.30 -12.22 -12.84
C LEU A 84 4.80 -12.82 -11.51
N GLY A 85 5.54 -13.94 -11.56
CA GLY A 85 6.13 -14.56 -10.38
C GLY A 85 7.14 -13.63 -9.68
N GLY A 86 7.97 -12.92 -10.45
CA GLY A 86 8.88 -11.91 -9.91
C GLY A 86 8.14 -10.71 -9.31
N ALA A 87 7.04 -10.27 -9.92
CA ALA A 87 6.21 -9.18 -9.41
C ALA A 87 5.55 -9.54 -8.07
N ILE A 88 5.00 -10.75 -7.95
CA ILE A 88 4.42 -11.24 -6.69
C ILE A 88 5.52 -11.37 -5.63
N SER A 89 6.64 -11.98 -5.96
CA SER A 89 7.74 -12.21 -5.01
C SER A 89 8.34 -10.89 -4.50
N SER A 90 8.59 -9.93 -5.39
CA SER A 90 9.08 -8.60 -5.02
C SER A 90 8.05 -7.81 -4.21
N GLY A 91 6.76 -7.89 -4.54
CA GLY A 91 5.68 -7.28 -3.76
C GLY A 91 5.58 -7.86 -2.35
N LEU A 92 5.60 -9.20 -2.20
CA LEU A 92 5.62 -9.85 -0.90
C LEU A 92 6.87 -9.50 -0.09
N PHE A 93 8.04 -9.42 -0.75
CA PHE A 93 9.28 -8.99 -0.11
C PHE A 93 9.14 -7.58 0.46
N VAL A 94 8.56 -6.63 -0.29
CA VAL A 94 8.30 -5.27 0.19
C VAL A 94 7.28 -5.26 1.34
N ALA A 95 6.19 -6.01 1.19
CA ALA A 95 5.14 -6.08 2.21
C ALA A 95 5.63 -6.67 3.53
N ILE A 96 6.37 -7.78 3.52
CA ILE A 96 6.86 -8.44 4.72
C ILE A 96 8.10 -7.70 5.26
N GLY A 97 9.08 -7.47 4.39
CA GLY A 97 10.40 -6.95 4.76
C GLY A 97 10.37 -5.49 5.21
N PHE A 98 9.40 -4.69 4.74
CA PHE A 98 9.29 -3.28 5.10
C PHE A 98 7.95 -2.95 5.75
N ALA A 99 6.82 -3.24 5.12
CA ALA A 99 5.54 -2.78 5.66
C ALA A 99 5.19 -3.47 7.00
N ALA A 100 5.31 -4.80 7.09
CA ALA A 100 5.03 -5.54 8.31
C ALA A 100 6.09 -5.28 9.38
N SER A 101 7.38 -5.37 9.01
CA SER A 101 8.50 -5.22 9.94
C SER A 101 8.55 -3.84 10.62
N THR A 102 8.18 -2.78 9.92
CA THR A 102 8.20 -1.40 10.47
C THR A 102 6.95 -1.06 11.27
N SER A 103 5.82 -1.74 11.02
CA SER A 103 4.55 -1.42 11.67
C SER A 103 4.20 -2.37 12.83
N LEU A 104 4.72 -3.60 12.81
CA LEU A 104 4.47 -4.61 13.83
C LEU A 104 4.91 -4.16 15.23
N PRO A 105 6.13 -3.63 15.46
CA PRO A 105 6.56 -3.25 16.80
C PRO A 105 5.64 -2.20 17.44
N GLY A 106 5.30 -1.15 16.69
CA GLY A 106 4.43 -0.07 17.19
C GLY A 106 3.04 -0.57 17.61
N ASN A 107 2.43 -1.45 16.80
CA ASN A 107 1.13 -2.03 17.14
C ASN A 107 1.22 -3.06 18.26
N ALA A 108 2.31 -3.83 18.34
CA ALA A 108 2.53 -4.81 19.40
C ALA A 108 2.67 -4.13 20.77
N PHE A 109 3.45 -3.04 20.86
CA PHE A 109 3.56 -2.25 22.11
C PHE A 109 2.22 -1.67 22.56
N LEU A 110 1.38 -1.26 21.61
CA LEU A 110 0.03 -0.75 21.88
C LEU A 110 -1.02 -1.86 22.06
N LYS A 111 -0.63 -3.15 21.94
CA LYS A 111 -1.53 -4.31 21.96
C LYS A 111 -2.64 -4.26 20.89
N ARG A 112 -2.44 -3.52 19.80
CA ARG A 112 -3.42 -3.32 18.71
C ARG A 112 -3.26 -4.35 17.60
N TRP A 113 -3.35 -5.64 17.94
CA TRP A 113 -3.15 -6.74 17.01
C TRP A 113 -4.18 -6.77 15.88
N SER A 114 -5.43 -6.47 16.20
CA SER A 114 -6.53 -6.38 15.24
C SER A 114 -6.28 -5.25 14.23
N ALA A 115 -5.94 -4.04 14.71
CA ALA A 115 -5.56 -2.93 13.83
C ALA A 115 -4.35 -3.27 12.95
N PHE A 116 -3.32 -3.92 13.51
CA PHE A 116 -2.16 -4.37 12.75
C PHE A 116 -2.56 -5.31 11.61
N LEU A 117 -3.34 -6.36 11.89
CA LEU A 117 -3.74 -7.33 10.87
C LEU A 117 -4.57 -6.70 9.75
N MET A 118 -5.50 -5.80 10.09
CA MET A 118 -6.30 -5.07 9.09
C MET A 118 -5.43 -4.15 8.24
N MET A 119 -4.50 -3.41 8.87
CA MET A 119 -3.59 -2.51 8.19
C MET A 119 -2.62 -3.27 7.29
N ILE A 120 -1.94 -4.30 7.80
CA ILE A 120 -0.95 -5.05 7.00
C ILE A 120 -1.61 -5.82 5.87
N GLY A 121 -2.84 -6.32 6.06
CA GLY A 121 -3.64 -6.90 4.99
C GLY A 121 -3.88 -5.91 3.84
N SER A 122 -4.33 -4.69 4.18
CA SER A 122 -4.53 -3.62 3.19
C SER A 122 -3.22 -3.25 2.47
N GLN A 123 -2.15 -3.04 3.24
CA GLN A 123 -0.85 -2.66 2.69
C GLN A 123 -0.30 -3.75 1.76
N THR A 124 -0.44 -5.03 2.13
CA THR A 124 0.00 -6.16 1.31
C THR A 124 -0.80 -6.23 0.01
N ALA A 125 -2.12 -6.13 0.07
CA ALA A 125 -2.97 -6.14 -1.11
C ALA A 125 -2.66 -4.98 -2.07
N MET A 126 -2.47 -3.77 -1.52
CA MET A 126 -2.07 -2.59 -2.29
C MET A 126 -0.69 -2.78 -2.95
N ILE A 127 0.32 -3.19 -2.19
CA ILE A 127 1.69 -3.41 -2.69
C ILE A 127 1.69 -4.47 -3.79
N LEU A 128 0.96 -5.57 -3.63
CA LEU A 128 0.84 -6.60 -4.66
C LEU A 128 0.16 -6.09 -5.92
N GLY A 129 -0.96 -5.35 -5.77
CA GLY A 129 -1.66 -4.74 -6.91
C GLY A 129 -0.75 -3.81 -7.70
N ILE A 130 -0.05 -2.91 -7.01
CA ILE A 130 0.94 -1.99 -7.61
C ILE A 130 2.05 -2.78 -8.32
N SER A 131 2.65 -3.75 -7.63
CA SER A 131 3.75 -4.57 -8.14
C SER A 131 3.36 -5.32 -9.43
N ILE A 132 2.16 -5.89 -9.46
CA ILE A 132 1.63 -6.62 -10.61
C ILE A 132 1.34 -5.65 -11.76
N ILE A 133 0.66 -4.53 -11.52
CA ILE A 133 0.34 -3.56 -12.59
C ILE A 133 1.62 -3.04 -13.24
N LEU A 134 2.62 -2.67 -12.44
CA LEU A 134 3.91 -2.19 -12.95
C LEU A 134 4.60 -3.24 -13.82
N ALA A 135 4.57 -4.52 -13.44
CA ALA A 135 5.19 -5.59 -14.20
C ALA A 135 4.44 -5.93 -15.50
N LEU A 136 3.10 -5.80 -15.50
CA LEU A 136 2.27 -6.07 -16.69
C LEU A 136 2.37 -4.97 -17.76
N TRP A 137 2.79 -3.76 -17.38
CA TRP A 137 2.85 -2.58 -18.26
C TRP A 137 4.30 -2.17 -18.59
N LYS A 138 5.27 -3.07 -18.43
CA LYS A 138 6.67 -2.81 -18.82
C LYS A 138 6.85 -2.71 -20.33
#